data_AF-A0A9Q7VXD2-F1
#
_entry.id   AF-A0A9Q7VXD2-F1
#
_cell.length_a   1.000
_cell.length_b   1.000
_cell.length_c   1.000
_cell.angle_alpha   90.00
_cell.angle_beta   90.00
_cell.angle_gamma   90.00
#
_symmetry.space_group_name_H-M   'P 1'
#
loop_
_entity.id
_entity.type
_entity.pdbx_description
1 polymer ?
#
loop_
_entity_poly.entity_id
_entity_poly.type
_entity_poly.pdbx_seq_one_letter_code
_entity_poly.pdbx_strand_id
1 'polypeptide(L)'
;MQDVVIVAATRTAVGSFQGSLANIPAVDLGAAVIRQLLAQTGIDPAQVDEVLMGQVLTAGAGQNPARQAAIKAGLPHAVPAMTLNKVCGSGLKALHLGAQAIRCGDAEVIIAGGQENMSLSNYVLPGARTGLRMGHSQMVDSMISDGLWDAFNDYHMGITAENLVEKYGISREAQDAFAAASQHKAAA
;
A
#
# COMPACT_ATOMS: atom_id res chain seq x y z
N MET A 1 17.32 24.45 -5.20
CA MET A 1 16.31 23.44 -4.82
C MET A 1 16.82 22.79 -3.55
N GLN A 2 15.98 22.57 -2.55
CA GLN A 2 16.45 21.95 -1.30
C GLN A 2 16.87 20.49 -1.55
N ASP A 3 17.93 20.05 -0.89
CA ASP A 3 18.31 18.64 -0.86
C ASP A 3 17.36 17.89 0.08
N VAL A 4 16.88 16.74 -0.37
CA VAL A 4 15.96 15.89 0.39
C VAL A 4 16.70 14.63 0.84
N VAL A 5 16.59 14.29 2.12
CA VAL A 5 17.24 13.13 2.72
C VAL A 5 16.23 12.22 3.40
N ILE A 6 16.56 10.92 3.49
CA ILE A 6 15.82 9.95 4.31
C ILE A 6 16.56 9.82 5.63
N VAL A 7 15.94 10.26 6.73
CA VAL A 7 16.55 10.23 8.07
C VAL A 7 16.32 8.91 8.80
N ALA A 8 15.26 8.18 8.46
CA ALA A 8 14.98 6.84 8.97
C ALA A 8 14.07 6.06 8.01
N ALA A 9 14.14 4.73 8.07
CA ALA A 9 13.27 3.83 7.34
C ALA A 9 12.97 2.59 8.19
N THR A 10 11.72 2.13 8.19
CA THR A 10 11.29 0.93 8.90
C THR A 10 10.13 0.26 8.18
N ARG A 11 9.82 -0.98 8.56
CA ARG A 11 8.68 -1.74 8.06
C ARG A 11 8.23 -2.78 9.10
N THR A 12 7.00 -3.26 8.96
CA THR A 12 6.59 -4.50 9.63
C THR A 12 7.27 -5.72 8.97
N ALA A 13 7.11 -6.90 9.58
CA ALA A 13 7.23 -8.14 8.82
C ALA A 13 6.20 -8.18 7.66
N VAL A 14 6.46 -9.00 6.64
CA VAL A 14 5.48 -9.30 5.59
C VAL A 14 4.76 -10.58 5.98
N GLY A 15 3.46 -10.48 6.27
CA GLY A 15 2.64 -11.65 6.59
C GLY A 15 2.14 -12.32 5.32
N SER A 16 2.15 -13.66 5.29
CA SER A 16 1.50 -14.43 4.22
C SER A 16 -0.02 -14.18 4.21
N PHE A 17 -0.66 -14.41 3.06
CA PHE A 17 -2.11 -14.34 2.93
C PHE A 17 -2.79 -15.28 3.94
N GLN A 18 -3.74 -14.74 4.71
CA GLN A 18 -4.39 -15.43 5.84
C GLN A 18 -3.43 -15.97 6.92
N GLY A 19 -2.22 -15.40 7.00
CA GLY A 19 -1.19 -15.75 7.99
C GLY A 19 -1.14 -14.83 9.21
N SER A 20 0.08 -14.57 9.69
CA SER A 20 0.35 -13.92 10.99
C SER A 20 -0.24 -12.51 11.17
N LEU A 21 -0.40 -11.75 10.08
CA LEU A 21 -0.93 -10.38 10.12
C LEU A 21 -2.38 -10.29 9.60
N ALA A 22 -3.01 -11.41 9.28
CA ALA A 22 -4.29 -11.43 8.59
C ALA A 22 -5.41 -10.71 9.36
N ASN A 23 -5.36 -10.70 10.69
CA ASN A 23 -6.39 -10.08 11.53
C ASN A 23 -6.03 -8.64 11.98
N ILE A 24 -4.96 -8.05 11.45
CA ILE A 24 -4.51 -6.71 11.84
C ILE A 24 -4.86 -5.72 10.73
N PRO A 25 -5.75 -4.74 10.95
CA PRO A 25 -6.10 -3.74 9.95
C PRO A 25 -4.86 -3.03 9.38
N ALA A 26 -4.88 -2.71 8.08
CA ALA A 26 -3.78 -1.99 7.42
C ALA A 26 -3.44 -0.67 8.16
N VAL A 27 -4.45 0.02 8.69
CA VAL A 27 -4.31 1.24 9.50
C VAL A 27 -3.48 1.03 10.77
N ASP A 28 -3.58 -0.13 11.41
CA ASP A 28 -2.82 -0.47 12.62
C ASP A 28 -1.38 -0.85 12.30
N LEU A 29 -1.15 -1.53 11.17
CA LEU A 29 0.20 -1.78 10.63
C LEU A 29 0.91 -0.46 10.29
N GLY A 30 0.21 0.45 9.61
CA GLY A 30 0.70 1.80 9.31
C GLY A 30 1.00 2.59 10.58
N ALA A 31 0.10 2.57 11.55
CA ALA A 31 0.32 3.25 12.83
C ALA A 31 1.54 2.70 13.59
N ALA A 32 1.77 1.39 13.54
CA ALA A 32 2.93 0.76 14.18
C ALA A 32 4.26 1.23 13.57
N VAL A 33 4.37 1.31 12.24
CA VAL A 33 5.60 1.78 11.58
C VAL A 33 5.83 3.28 11.81
N ILE A 34 4.76 4.08 11.82
CA ILE A 34 4.86 5.52 12.11
C ILE A 34 5.36 5.75 13.54
N ARG A 35 4.80 5.05 14.54
CA ARG A 35 5.29 5.12 15.93
C ARG A 35 6.76 4.72 16.04
N GLN A 36 7.15 3.66 15.35
CA GLN A 36 8.54 3.20 15.37
C GLN A 36 9.49 4.22 14.74
N LEU A 37 9.09 4.89 13.64
CA LEU A 37 9.89 5.96 13.02
C LEU A 37 10.07 7.14 13.96
N LEU A 38 8.99 7.60 14.60
CA LEU A 38 9.05 8.71 15.55
C LEU A 38 9.94 8.37 16.76
N ALA A 39 9.79 7.16 17.31
CA ALA A 39 10.63 6.68 18.41
C ALA A 39 12.11 6.56 18.03
N GLN A 40 12.41 6.08 16.81
CA GLN A 40 13.78 5.92 16.32
C GLN A 40 14.47 7.25 16.03
N THR A 41 13.72 8.24 15.52
CA THR A 41 14.28 9.53 15.10
C THR A 41 14.30 10.56 16.23
N GLY A 42 13.41 10.42 17.23
CA GLY A 42 13.22 11.42 18.29
C GLY A 42 12.57 12.72 17.80
N ILE A 43 12.04 12.73 16.56
CA ILE A 43 11.32 13.89 16.02
C ILE A 43 10.03 14.09 16.81
N ASP A 44 9.76 15.34 17.20
CA ASP A 44 8.50 15.71 17.83
C ASP A 44 7.37 15.48 16.82
N PRO A 45 6.33 14.69 17.15
CA PRO A 45 5.18 14.48 16.26
C PRO A 45 4.53 15.77 15.75
N ALA A 46 4.65 16.89 16.48
CA ALA A 46 4.14 18.20 16.07
C ALA A 46 4.96 18.89 14.95
N GLN A 47 6.19 18.41 14.69
CA GLN A 47 7.03 18.89 13.60
C GLN A 47 6.74 18.20 12.27
N VAL A 48 5.93 17.13 12.26
CA VAL A 48 5.54 16.46 11.02
C VAL A 48 4.53 17.32 10.28
N ASP A 49 4.87 17.77 9.08
CA ASP A 49 4.02 18.62 8.26
C ASP A 49 2.93 17.82 7.55
N GLU A 50 3.22 16.58 7.13
CA GLU A 50 2.24 15.73 6.44
C GLU A 50 2.56 14.24 6.54
N VAL A 51 1.52 13.41 6.56
CA VAL A 51 1.62 11.95 6.41
C VAL A 51 1.04 11.49 5.06
N LEU A 52 1.88 10.87 4.23
CA LEU A 52 1.52 10.34 2.93
C LEU A 52 1.63 8.81 2.94
N MET A 53 0.49 8.11 2.86
CA MET A 53 0.48 6.64 2.89
C MET A 53 -0.22 6.07 1.67
N GLY A 54 0.49 5.22 0.95
CA GLY A 54 -0.10 4.38 -0.09
C GLY A 54 -0.93 3.25 0.50
N GLN A 55 -2.19 3.12 0.08
CA GLN A 55 -3.03 1.94 0.34
C GLN A 55 -3.95 1.73 -0.86
N VAL A 56 -3.95 0.52 -1.42
CA VAL A 56 -4.70 0.20 -2.64
C VAL A 56 -6.09 -0.30 -2.28
N LEU A 57 -6.17 -1.28 -1.36
CA LEU A 57 -7.43 -1.91 -0.99
C LEU A 57 -8.11 -1.12 0.13
N THR A 58 -8.96 -0.16 -0.27
CA THR A 58 -9.65 0.75 0.66
C THR A 58 -11.15 0.50 0.75
N ALA A 59 -11.69 -0.52 0.08
CA ALA A 59 -13.10 -0.88 0.16
C ALA A 59 -13.49 -1.17 1.62
N GLY A 60 -14.33 -0.31 2.21
CA GLY A 60 -14.75 -0.45 3.61
C GLY A 60 -13.72 -0.05 4.67
N ALA A 61 -12.56 0.50 4.28
CA ALA A 61 -11.49 0.88 5.21
C ALA A 61 -11.80 2.15 6.04
N GLY A 62 -12.95 2.79 5.81
CA GLY A 62 -13.31 4.07 6.43
C GLY A 62 -12.68 5.28 5.73
N GLN A 63 -12.90 6.46 6.31
CA GLN A 63 -12.39 7.71 5.74
C GLN A 63 -10.87 7.80 5.87
N ASN A 64 -10.17 8.03 4.76
CA ASN A 64 -8.74 8.35 4.68
C ASN A 64 -7.84 7.46 5.60
N PRO A 65 -7.53 6.22 5.21
CA PRO A 65 -6.69 5.30 5.99
C PRO A 65 -5.34 5.87 6.47
N ALA A 66 -4.67 6.70 5.68
CA ALA A 66 -3.45 7.42 6.08
C ALA A 66 -3.68 8.28 7.33
N ARG A 67 -4.80 9.01 7.36
CA ARG A 67 -5.21 9.82 8.52
C ARG A 67 -5.52 8.96 9.74
N GLN A 68 -6.18 7.82 9.54
CA GLN A 68 -6.42 6.87 10.63
C GLN A 68 -5.10 6.35 11.21
N ALA A 69 -4.14 5.99 10.36
CA ALA A 69 -2.82 5.54 10.77
C ALA A 69 -2.05 6.64 11.53
N ALA A 70 -2.06 7.88 11.04
CA ALA A 70 -1.42 9.02 11.69
C ALA A 70 -1.97 9.27 13.11
N ILE A 71 -3.30 9.33 13.26
CA ILE A 71 -3.94 9.53 14.56
C ILE A 71 -3.69 8.35 15.51
N LYS A 72 -3.81 7.11 15.02
CA LYS A 72 -3.50 5.92 15.81
C LYS A 72 -2.02 5.83 16.20
N ALA A 73 -1.14 6.47 15.46
CA ALA A 73 0.28 6.58 15.79
C ALA A 73 0.59 7.67 16.83
N GLY A 74 -0.39 8.48 17.22
CA GLY A 74 -0.22 9.55 18.20
C GLY A 74 0.22 10.88 17.60
N LEU A 75 0.11 11.08 16.28
CA LEU A 75 0.35 12.40 15.70
C LEU A 75 -0.79 13.37 16.07
N PRO A 76 -0.49 14.67 16.25
CA PRO A 76 -1.49 15.68 16.54
C PRO A 76 -2.56 15.77 15.44
N HIS A 77 -3.78 16.18 15.83
CA HIS A 77 -4.86 16.40 14.88
C HIS A 77 -4.54 17.51 13.86
N ALA A 78 -3.62 18.42 14.15
CA ALA A 78 -3.19 19.45 13.20
C ALA A 78 -2.43 18.90 11.99
N VAL A 79 -1.78 17.74 12.10
CA VAL A 79 -0.95 17.17 11.02
C VAL A 79 -1.85 16.60 9.92
N PRO A 80 -1.88 17.16 8.70
CA PRO A 80 -2.65 16.60 7.59
C PRO A 80 -2.14 15.21 7.17
N ALA A 81 -3.01 14.45 6.52
CA ALA A 81 -2.63 13.15 5.98
C ALA A 81 -3.44 12.82 4.71
N MET A 82 -2.80 12.16 3.76
CA MET A 82 -3.42 11.76 2.49
C MET A 82 -3.16 10.28 2.19
N THR A 83 -4.24 9.57 1.88
CA THR A 83 -4.16 8.23 1.29
C THR A 83 -4.07 8.36 -0.21
N LEU A 84 -3.12 7.66 -0.83
CA LEU A 84 -2.95 7.64 -2.28
C LEU A 84 -2.97 6.21 -2.83
N ASN A 85 -3.45 6.09 -4.07
CA ASN A 85 -3.46 4.82 -4.79
C ASN A 85 -2.80 5.01 -6.17
N LYS A 86 -1.65 4.36 -6.35
CA LYS A 86 -0.95 4.13 -7.61
C LYS A 86 -0.60 2.63 -7.73
N VAL A 87 -1.54 1.76 -7.33
CA VAL A 87 -1.41 0.30 -7.25
C VAL A 87 -0.12 -0.09 -6.49
N CYS A 88 0.68 -1.05 -6.98
CA CYS A 88 1.92 -1.49 -6.34
C CYS A 88 2.94 -0.35 -6.14
N GLY A 89 2.84 0.73 -6.93
CA GLY A 89 3.70 1.91 -6.82
C GLY A 89 3.29 2.91 -5.75
N SER A 90 2.20 2.69 -5.01
CA SER A 90 1.64 3.68 -4.07
C SER A 90 2.63 4.11 -3.00
N GLY A 91 3.30 3.16 -2.35
CA GLY A 91 4.25 3.46 -1.27
C GLY A 91 5.45 4.27 -1.75
N LEU A 92 5.99 3.95 -2.93
CA LEU A 92 7.09 4.71 -3.51
C LEU A 92 6.63 6.06 -4.07
N LYS A 93 5.40 6.16 -4.58
CA LYS A 93 4.84 7.46 -5.00
C LYS A 93 4.65 8.40 -3.81
N ALA A 94 4.35 7.89 -2.62
CA ALA A 94 4.29 8.69 -1.40
C ALA A 94 5.64 9.38 -1.13
N LEU A 95 6.74 8.64 -1.23
CA LEU A 95 8.10 9.20 -1.12
C LEU A 95 8.38 10.27 -2.18
N HIS A 96 8.00 10.05 -3.43
CA HIS A 96 8.16 11.05 -4.49
C HIS A 96 7.36 12.33 -4.21
N LEU A 97 6.12 12.21 -3.71
CA LEU A 97 5.31 13.37 -3.35
C LEU A 97 5.91 14.13 -2.14
N GLY A 98 6.39 13.40 -1.14
CA GLY A 98 7.06 14.02 0.01
C GLY A 98 8.33 14.79 -0.40
N ALA A 99 9.16 14.18 -1.24
CA ALA A 99 10.33 14.85 -1.79
C ALA A 99 9.97 16.07 -2.65
N GLN A 100 8.84 16.04 -3.36
CA GLN A 100 8.35 17.17 -4.14
C GLN A 100 7.92 18.33 -3.23
N ALA A 101 7.12 18.06 -2.20
CA ALA A 101 6.66 19.06 -1.24
C ALA A 101 7.84 19.76 -0.54
N ILE A 102 8.84 19.00 -0.08
CA ILE A 102 10.05 19.58 0.54
C ILE A 102 10.82 20.45 -0.45
N ARG A 103 11.04 19.96 -1.68
CA ARG A 103 11.75 20.74 -2.71
C ARG A 103 11.04 22.02 -3.12
N CYS A 104 9.71 22.04 -3.03
CA CYS A 104 8.86 23.20 -3.31
C CYS A 104 8.79 24.18 -2.13
N GLY A 105 9.21 23.78 -0.93
CA GLY A 105 9.10 24.58 0.29
C GLY A 105 7.71 24.51 0.94
N ASP A 106 6.89 23.53 0.59
CA ASP A 106 5.55 23.33 1.16
C ASP A 106 5.58 22.56 2.50
N ALA A 107 6.68 21.86 2.79
CA ALA A 107 6.89 21.06 4.00
C ALA A 107 8.39 20.93 4.32
N GLU A 108 8.73 20.61 5.56
CA GLU A 108 10.09 20.31 6.01
C GLU A 108 10.23 18.84 6.43
N VAL A 109 9.23 18.27 7.10
CA VAL A 109 9.24 16.89 7.61
C VAL A 109 7.99 16.15 7.15
N ILE A 110 8.19 15.11 6.32
CA ILE A 110 7.11 14.27 5.82
C ILE A 110 7.34 12.82 6.23
N ILE A 111 6.27 12.16 6.68
CA ILE A 111 6.24 10.71 6.82
C ILE A 111 5.61 10.14 5.55
N ALA A 112 6.41 9.38 4.78
CA ALA A 112 5.97 8.78 3.53
C ALA A 112 6.18 7.27 3.53
N GLY A 113 5.19 6.52 3.04
CA GLY A 113 5.28 5.08 2.93
C GLY A 113 4.02 4.44 2.39
N GLY A 114 3.75 3.21 2.81
CA GLY A 114 2.55 2.47 2.44
C GLY A 114 2.12 1.49 3.51
N GLN A 115 0.87 1.09 3.42
CA GLN A 115 0.23 0.13 4.32
C GLN A 115 -0.77 -0.69 3.52
N GLU A 116 -0.86 -1.98 3.80
CA GLU A 116 -1.80 -2.85 3.09
C GLU A 116 -2.16 -4.06 3.95
N ASN A 117 -3.38 -4.56 3.76
CA ASN A 117 -3.76 -5.89 4.23
C ASN A 117 -4.71 -6.55 3.23
N MET A 118 -4.13 -7.39 2.36
CA MET A 118 -4.88 -8.15 1.37
C MET A 118 -5.77 -9.24 2.00
N SER A 119 -5.45 -9.73 3.20
CA SER A 119 -6.27 -10.75 3.88
C SER A 119 -7.60 -10.20 4.41
N LEU A 120 -7.69 -8.89 4.63
CA LEU A 120 -8.90 -8.19 5.09
C LEU A 120 -9.64 -7.45 3.96
N SER A 121 -9.31 -7.73 2.70
CA SER A 121 -10.06 -7.19 1.57
C SER A 121 -11.51 -7.64 1.62
N ASN A 122 -12.43 -6.72 1.34
CA ASN A 122 -13.86 -7.03 1.37
C ASN A 122 -14.32 -7.61 0.03
N TYR A 123 -15.41 -8.38 0.06
CA TYR A 123 -16.24 -8.51 -1.13
C TYR A 123 -17.17 -7.29 -1.25
N VAL A 124 -17.45 -6.87 -2.48
CA VAL A 124 -18.40 -5.79 -2.79
C VAL A 124 -19.56 -6.34 -3.63
N LEU A 125 -20.75 -5.74 -3.48
CA LEU A 125 -21.94 -6.14 -4.24
C LEU A 125 -22.45 -4.95 -5.08
N PRO A 126 -21.94 -4.78 -6.32
CA PRO A 126 -22.40 -3.73 -7.21
C PRO A 126 -23.91 -3.77 -7.42
N GLY A 127 -24.56 -2.61 -7.51
CA GLY A 127 -26.02 -2.51 -7.68
C GLY A 127 -26.85 -2.70 -6.40
N ALA A 128 -26.26 -3.15 -5.28
CA ALA A 128 -26.98 -3.34 -4.03
C ALA A 128 -27.65 -2.05 -3.52
N ARG A 129 -27.03 -0.88 -3.75
CA ARG A 129 -27.58 0.42 -3.35
C ARG A 129 -28.87 0.78 -4.09
N THR A 130 -28.98 0.40 -5.37
CA THR A 130 -30.13 0.72 -6.23
C THR A 130 -31.16 -0.41 -6.29
N GLY A 131 -30.83 -1.58 -5.75
CA GLY A 131 -31.68 -2.77 -5.74
C GLY A 131 -31.39 -3.72 -6.90
N LEU A 132 -31.39 -5.03 -6.60
CA LEU A 132 -31.07 -6.11 -7.55
C LEU A 132 -32.31 -6.77 -8.19
N ARG A 133 -33.51 -6.33 -7.80
CA ARG A 133 -34.86 -6.71 -8.29
C ARG A 133 -35.12 -8.22 -8.48
N MET A 134 -34.56 -8.85 -9.51
CA MET A 134 -34.81 -10.25 -9.88
C MET A 134 -33.67 -10.77 -10.78
N GLY A 135 -33.15 -11.96 -10.49
CA GLY A 135 -32.06 -12.60 -11.25
C GLY A 135 -30.81 -12.84 -10.40
N HIS A 136 -29.74 -13.36 -11.02
CA HIS A 136 -28.46 -13.59 -10.35
C HIS A 136 -27.68 -12.28 -10.16
N SER A 137 -26.84 -12.24 -9.13
CA SER A 137 -25.91 -11.15 -8.87
C SER A 137 -24.60 -11.71 -8.32
N GLN A 138 -23.49 -11.02 -8.56
CA GLN A 138 -22.15 -11.47 -8.20
C GLN A 138 -21.57 -10.59 -7.10
N MET A 139 -21.07 -11.22 -6.03
CA MET A 139 -20.15 -10.58 -5.11
C MET A 139 -18.77 -10.53 -5.76
N VAL A 140 -18.19 -9.35 -5.82
CA VAL A 140 -16.89 -9.06 -6.45
C VAL A 140 -15.83 -9.01 -5.37
N ASP A 141 -14.73 -9.73 -5.58
CA ASP A 141 -13.56 -9.71 -4.70
C ASP A 141 -12.77 -8.41 -4.91
N SER A 142 -12.75 -7.50 -3.92
CA SER A 142 -12.03 -6.22 -4.08
C SER A 142 -10.52 -6.39 -4.16
N MET A 143 -9.93 -7.45 -3.61
CA MET A 143 -8.49 -7.71 -3.77
C MET A 143 -8.16 -7.93 -5.24
N ILE A 144 -9.01 -8.70 -5.94
CA ILE A 144 -8.83 -8.97 -7.35
C ILE A 144 -9.19 -7.73 -8.17
N SER A 145 -10.41 -7.19 -8.01
CA SER A 145 -10.89 -6.11 -8.87
C SER A 145 -10.10 -4.82 -8.73
N ASP A 146 -9.70 -4.46 -7.51
CA ASP A 146 -9.09 -3.15 -7.23
C ASP A 146 -7.55 -3.23 -7.23
N GLY A 147 -6.98 -4.43 -7.12
CA GLY A 147 -5.54 -4.64 -6.98
C GLY A 147 -4.86 -5.48 -8.06
N LEU A 148 -5.55 -6.47 -8.66
CA LEU A 148 -4.93 -7.53 -9.45
C LEU A 148 -5.56 -7.76 -10.84
N TRP A 149 -6.59 -7.01 -11.20
CA TRP A 149 -7.26 -7.09 -12.50
C TRP A 149 -6.90 -5.91 -13.38
N ASP A 150 -6.56 -6.17 -14.65
CA ASP A 150 -6.31 -5.12 -15.62
C ASP A 150 -7.64 -4.50 -16.08
N ALA A 151 -7.81 -3.21 -15.80
CA ALA A 151 -9.05 -2.50 -16.12
C ALA A 151 -9.29 -2.29 -17.63
N PHE A 152 -8.28 -2.53 -18.48
CA PHE A 152 -8.35 -2.24 -19.91
C PHE A 152 -8.44 -3.50 -20.77
N ASN A 153 -7.86 -4.60 -20.30
CA ASN A 153 -7.73 -5.84 -21.04
C ASN A 153 -8.52 -7.02 -20.44
N ASP A 154 -9.19 -6.81 -19.31
CA ASP A 154 -10.09 -7.78 -18.68
C ASP A 154 -9.40 -9.13 -18.36
N TYR A 155 -8.23 -9.07 -17.73
CA TYR A 155 -7.53 -10.25 -17.23
C TYR A 155 -6.74 -9.97 -15.95
N HIS A 156 -6.29 -11.03 -15.28
CA HIS A 156 -5.44 -10.95 -14.10
C HIS A 156 -4.02 -10.45 -14.45
N MET A 157 -3.34 -9.79 -13.51
CA MET A 157 -1.93 -9.38 -13.65
C MET A 157 -0.96 -10.53 -13.97
N GLY A 158 -1.35 -11.78 -13.73
CA GLY A 158 -0.55 -12.95 -14.14
C GLY A 158 -0.42 -13.04 -15.66
N ILE A 159 -1.46 -12.65 -16.41
CA ILE A 159 -1.47 -12.65 -17.87
C ILE A 159 -0.55 -11.56 -18.44
N THR A 160 -0.40 -10.42 -17.76
CA THR A 160 0.60 -9.42 -18.19
C THR A 160 2.02 -9.99 -18.09
N ALA A 161 2.30 -10.81 -17.07
CA ALA A 161 3.56 -11.52 -16.97
C ALA A 161 3.75 -12.53 -18.11
N GLU A 162 2.72 -13.32 -18.43
CA GLU A 162 2.76 -14.27 -19.56
C GLU A 162 2.99 -13.58 -20.91
N ASN A 163 2.36 -12.42 -21.14
CA ASN A 163 2.58 -11.61 -22.34
C ASN A 163 4.07 -11.18 -22.47
N LEU A 164 4.73 -10.88 -21.35
CA LEU A 164 6.17 -10.55 -21.33
C LEU A 164 7.04 -11.80 -21.52
N VAL A 165 6.64 -12.93 -20.92
CA VAL A 165 7.31 -14.23 -21.10
C VAL A 165 7.35 -14.61 -22.58
N GLU A 166 6.21 -14.53 -23.28
CA GLU A 166 6.13 -14.81 -24.71
C GLU A 166 6.95 -13.79 -25.52
N LYS A 167 6.78 -12.49 -25.26
CA LYS A 167 7.44 -11.42 -26.00
C LYS A 167 8.97 -11.46 -25.91
N TYR A 168 9.52 -11.80 -24.73
CA TYR A 168 10.95 -11.77 -24.47
C TYR A 168 11.59 -13.16 -24.41
N GLY A 169 10.83 -14.23 -24.65
CA GLY A 169 11.33 -15.60 -24.66
C GLY A 169 11.88 -16.08 -23.30
N ILE A 170 11.21 -15.73 -22.20
CA ILE A 170 11.67 -16.05 -20.84
C ILE A 170 11.24 -17.46 -20.46
N SER A 171 12.15 -18.43 -20.63
CA SER A 171 11.88 -19.84 -20.30
C SER A 171 11.39 -20.05 -18.86
N ARG A 172 10.60 -21.11 -18.66
CA ARG A 172 10.12 -21.52 -17.33
C ARG A 172 11.28 -21.83 -16.39
N GLU A 173 12.33 -22.46 -16.90
CA GLU A 173 13.52 -22.82 -16.14
C GLU A 173 14.25 -21.57 -15.63
N ALA A 174 14.31 -20.50 -16.43
CA ALA A 174 14.88 -19.22 -16.00
C ALA A 174 14.04 -18.54 -14.91
N GLN A 175 12.70 -18.61 -15.01
CA GLN A 175 11.79 -18.10 -13.99
C GLN A 175 11.98 -18.86 -12.65
N ASP A 176 12.04 -20.20 -12.72
CA ASP A 176 12.23 -21.06 -11.55
C ASP A 176 13.61 -20.84 -10.91
N ALA A 177 14.67 -20.72 -11.72
CA ALA A 177 16.02 -20.44 -11.21
C ALA A 177 16.07 -19.09 -10.48
N PHE A 178 15.41 -18.06 -11.03
CA PHE A 178 15.29 -16.76 -10.37
C PHE A 178 14.51 -16.86 -9.05
N ALA A 179 13.38 -17.56 -9.03
CA ALA A 179 12.57 -17.76 -7.84
C ALA A 179 13.33 -18.52 -6.74
N ALA A 180 14.03 -19.60 -7.09
CA ALA A 180 14.84 -20.37 -6.15
C ALA A 180 16.00 -19.53 -5.56
N ALA A 181 16.70 -18.77 -6.40
CA ALA A 181 17.75 -17.87 -5.94
C ALA A 181 17.21 -16.78 -5.00
N SER A 182 15.99 -16.27 -5.25
CA SER A 182 15.31 -15.34 -4.35
C SER A 182 15.05 -15.97 -2.98
N GLN A 183 14.51 -17.19 -2.94
CA GLN A 183 14.25 -17.92 -1.68
C GLN A 183 15.54 -18.20 -0.90
N HIS A 184 16.61 -18.64 -1.57
CA HIS A 184 17.89 -18.89 -0.91
C HIS A 184 18.49 -17.62 -0.29
N LYS A 185 18.42 -16.47 -1.00
CA LYS A 185 18.89 -15.18 -0.46
C LYS A 185 18.06 -14.68 0.72
N ALA A 186 16.77 -15.01 0.78
CA ALA A 186 15.90 -14.63 1.88
C ALA A 186 16.10 -15.50 3.13
N ALA A 187 16.51 -16.76 2.95
CA ALA A 187 16.76 -17.71 4.04
C ALA A 187 18.17 -17.60 4.66
N ALA A 188 19.13 -17.01 3.92
CA ALA A 188 20.50 -16.77 4.37
C ALA A 188 20.60 -15.56 5.32
#